data_AF-A0A812RA65-F1
#
_entry.id   AF-A0A812RA65-F1
#
_cell.length_a   1.000
_cell.length_b   1.000
_cell.length_c   1.000
_cell.angle_alpha   90.00
_cell.angle_beta   90.00
_cell.angle_gamma   90.00
#
_symmetry.space_group_name_H-M   'P 1'
#
loop_
_entity.id
_entity.type
_entity.pdbx_description
1 polymer ?
#
loop_
_entity_poly.entity_id
_entity_poly.type
_entity_poly.pdbx_seq_one_letter_code
_entity_poly.pdbx_strand_id
1 'polypeptide(L)'
;MDTTKPPLDQIKSHATQVLDYRLNIDAEYQGWILIFTTITCAWLFCLPCYCAGMSSPSARRMASWMSQRLPYFYTFMTFFNILLMYLVIQWLPDWTFGQYVAVLGKSAGWAFGHVLKWATSLAMIIAFGVVVAFKERIALMLGLDHKQLFNCKAKDCLNCWSTARFKPIELLIWKVEDLASSDLFHANHVFVEAYMGYNETMRTRVHNNAGSDCILKESMQLNFDEDDDEEKLFLFVQNQKVMGAQELARVEISSTAVKKLLKDSEKLKGPQQVLQWDSNYFPTSFPLIPRGQIWITAVPVEDEYHGYAELTGC
;
A
#
# COMPACT_ATOMS: atom_id res chain seq x y z
N MET A 1 -51.45 52.39 -40.24
CA MET A 1 -50.47 51.34 -40.55
C MET A 1 -51.18 50.01 -40.33
N ASP A 2 -51.83 49.52 -41.38
CA ASP A 2 -52.48 48.22 -41.36
C ASP A 2 -51.41 47.13 -41.39
N THR A 3 -51.28 46.42 -40.28
CA THR A 3 -50.46 45.21 -40.19
C THR A 3 -51.28 44.06 -40.76
N THR A 4 -51.25 43.91 -42.08
CA THR A 4 -51.80 42.75 -42.78
C THR A 4 -51.10 41.49 -42.28
N LYS A 5 -51.79 40.71 -41.44
CA LYS A 5 -51.32 39.41 -40.99
C LYS A 5 -51.12 38.51 -42.22
N PRO A 6 -49.98 37.80 -42.34
CA PRO A 6 -49.77 36.89 -43.45
C PRO A 6 -50.86 35.80 -43.47
N PRO A 7 -51.32 35.37 -44.67
CA PRO A 7 -52.35 34.36 -44.79
C PRO A 7 -51.87 33.05 -44.16
N LEU A 8 -52.75 32.41 -43.38
CA LEU A 8 -52.47 31.18 -42.62
C LEU A 8 -51.85 30.06 -43.46
N ASP A 9 -52.17 30.01 -44.75
CA ASP A 9 -51.68 29.01 -45.69
C ASP A 9 -50.18 29.17 -46.00
N GLN A 10 -49.66 30.40 -45.95
CA GLN A 10 -48.24 30.66 -46.15
C GLN A 10 -47.43 30.16 -44.94
N ILE A 11 -47.96 30.29 -43.72
CA ILE A 11 -47.31 29.78 -42.50
C ILE A 11 -47.25 28.25 -42.52
N LYS A 12 -48.33 27.58 -42.94
CA LYS A 12 -48.35 26.11 -43.07
C LYS A 12 -47.33 25.62 -44.09
N SER A 13 -47.23 26.27 -45.25
CA SER A 13 -46.25 25.96 -46.31
C SER A 13 -44.80 26.06 -45.82
N HIS A 14 -44.45 27.12 -45.09
CA HIS A 14 -43.11 27.28 -44.55
C HIS A 14 -42.78 26.25 -43.45
N ALA A 15 -43.75 25.94 -42.58
CA ALA A 15 -43.56 24.93 -41.53
C ALA A 15 -43.29 23.54 -42.14
N THR A 16 -44.04 23.15 -43.17
CA THR A 16 -43.79 21.89 -43.88
C THR A 16 -42.43 21.88 -44.58
N GLN A 17 -42.03 22.98 -45.23
CA GLN A 17 -40.71 23.07 -45.87
C GLN A 17 -39.54 22.90 -44.89
N VAL A 18 -39.65 23.44 -43.67
CA VAL A 18 -38.61 23.28 -42.63
C VAL A 18 -38.58 21.86 -42.08
N LEU A 19 -39.74 21.20 -41.98
CA LEU A 19 -39.84 19.81 -41.53
C LEU A 19 -39.36 18.81 -42.58
N ASP A 20 -39.55 19.12 -43.86
CA ASP A 20 -39.13 18.28 -44.99
C ASP A 20 -37.68 18.55 -45.43
N TYR A 21 -37.02 19.55 -44.84
CA TYR A 21 -35.62 19.84 -45.11
C TYR A 21 -34.73 18.70 -44.63
N ARG A 22 -34.00 18.08 -45.56
CA ARG A 22 -33.01 17.03 -45.30
C ARG A 22 -31.62 17.55 -45.62
N LEU A 23 -30.71 17.39 -44.67
CA LEU A 23 -29.31 17.80 -44.81
C LEU A 23 -28.56 16.75 -45.65
N ASN A 24 -28.01 17.13 -46.81
CA ASN A 24 -27.23 16.22 -47.65
C ASN A 24 -25.74 16.30 -47.27
N ILE A 25 -25.33 15.54 -46.25
CA ILE A 25 -23.95 15.45 -45.74
C ILE A 25 -23.60 13.97 -45.51
N ASP A 26 -22.31 13.63 -45.62
CA ASP A 26 -21.80 12.29 -45.32
C ASP A 26 -22.25 11.77 -43.94
N ALA A 27 -22.57 10.49 -43.89
CA ALA A 27 -23.12 9.82 -42.71
C ALA A 27 -22.25 9.96 -41.45
N GLU A 28 -20.92 10.09 -41.60
CA GLU A 28 -19.99 10.30 -40.49
C GLU A 28 -20.27 11.63 -39.75
N TYR A 29 -20.43 12.74 -40.49
CA TYR A 29 -20.73 14.04 -39.89
C TYR A 29 -22.12 14.07 -39.26
N GLN A 30 -23.08 13.33 -39.81
CA GLN A 30 -24.40 13.18 -39.18
C GLN A 30 -24.28 12.55 -37.78
N GLY A 31 -23.42 11.54 -37.63
CA GLY A 31 -23.09 10.95 -36.33
C GLY A 31 -22.49 11.97 -35.36
N TRP A 32 -21.53 12.78 -35.81
CA TRP A 32 -20.94 13.84 -35.00
C TRP A 32 -21.97 14.89 -34.55
N ILE A 33 -22.87 15.32 -35.44
CA ILE A 33 -23.96 16.26 -35.11
C ILE A 33 -24.85 15.69 -33.99
N LEU A 34 -25.21 14.40 -34.06
CA LEU A 34 -25.99 13.74 -33.01
C LEU A 34 -25.24 13.65 -31.68
N ILE A 35 -23.94 13.36 -31.72
CA ILE A 35 -23.08 13.35 -30.53
C ILE A 35 -23.06 14.74 -29.89
N PHE A 36 -22.77 15.79 -30.67
CA PHE A 36 -22.75 17.17 -30.17
C PHE A 36 -24.09 17.58 -29.59
N THR A 37 -25.19 17.27 -30.28
CA THR A 37 -26.54 17.63 -29.81
C THR A 37 -26.87 16.89 -28.52
N THR A 38 -26.50 15.61 -28.39
CA THR A 38 -26.66 14.83 -27.15
C THR A 38 -25.84 15.43 -26.01
N ILE A 39 -24.59 15.82 -26.25
CA ILE A 39 -23.73 16.49 -25.27
C ILE A 39 -24.34 17.83 -24.86
N THR A 40 -24.84 18.62 -25.80
CA THR A 40 -25.52 19.89 -25.52
C THR A 40 -26.78 19.68 -24.68
N CYS A 41 -27.62 18.69 -25.01
CA CYS A 41 -28.80 18.35 -24.21
C CYS A 41 -28.41 17.97 -22.78
N ALA A 42 -27.39 17.13 -22.61
CA ALA A 42 -26.87 16.74 -21.29
C ALA A 42 -26.30 17.95 -20.53
N TRP A 43 -25.56 18.83 -21.21
CA TRP A 43 -25.03 20.06 -20.62
C TRP A 43 -26.14 21.02 -20.18
N LEU A 44 -27.19 21.19 -20.97
CA LEU A 44 -28.38 21.98 -20.60
C LEU A 44 -29.11 21.41 -19.38
N PHE A 45 -29.19 20.08 -19.26
CA PHE A 45 -29.70 19.41 -18.05
C PHE A 45 -28.83 19.69 -16.82
N CYS A 46 -27.51 19.73 -16.99
CA CYS A 46 -26.53 20.01 -15.94
C CYS A 46 -26.31 21.51 -15.66
N LEU A 47 -27.00 22.39 -16.39
CA LEU A 47 -26.79 23.83 -16.34
C LEU A 47 -26.96 24.43 -14.93
N PRO A 48 -27.95 24.02 -14.10
CA PRO A 48 -28.05 24.52 -12.72
C PRO A 48 -26.81 24.18 -11.89
N CYS A 49 -26.25 22.98 -12.04
CA CYS A 49 -25.05 22.53 -11.35
C CYS A 49 -23.82 23.32 -11.79
N TYR A 50 -23.69 23.54 -13.11
CA TYR A 50 -22.58 24.30 -13.67
C TYR A 50 -22.64 25.78 -13.23
N CYS A 51 -23.80 26.42 -13.31
CA CYS A 51 -23.99 27.81 -12.88
C CYS A 51 -23.77 28.00 -11.37
N ALA A 52 -24.07 27.00 -10.54
CA ALA A 52 -23.82 27.05 -9.10
C ALA A 52 -22.32 27.06 -8.75
N GLY A 53 -21.48 26.41 -9.56
CA GLY A 53 -20.03 26.36 -9.35
C GLY A 53 -19.27 27.60 -9.83
N MET A 54 -19.89 28.49 -10.62
CA MET A 54 -19.23 29.68 -11.16
C MET A 54 -19.14 30.82 -10.15
N SER A 55 -18.04 31.57 -10.15
CA SER A 55 -17.80 32.72 -9.26
C SER A 55 -18.60 33.99 -9.63
N SER A 56 -19.15 34.05 -10.85
CA SER A 56 -19.88 35.23 -11.33
C SER A 56 -21.20 35.46 -10.56
N PRO A 57 -21.48 36.70 -10.07
CA PRO A 57 -22.72 37.02 -9.37
C PRO A 57 -23.98 36.74 -10.19
N SER A 58 -23.94 36.95 -11.51
CA SER A 58 -25.06 36.70 -12.41
C SER A 58 -25.37 35.20 -12.54
N ALA A 59 -24.33 34.37 -12.65
CA ALA A 59 -24.47 32.91 -12.70
C ALA A 59 -25.06 32.35 -11.39
N ARG A 60 -24.62 32.87 -10.24
CA ARG A 60 -25.15 32.47 -8.93
C ARG A 60 -26.61 32.91 -8.72
N ARG A 61 -26.99 34.09 -9.19
CA ARG A 61 -28.40 34.54 -9.19
C ARG A 61 -29.28 33.63 -10.06
N MET A 62 -28.79 33.28 -11.24
CA MET A 62 -29.47 32.35 -12.15
C MET A 62 -29.59 30.96 -11.54
N ALA A 63 -28.53 30.42 -10.93
CA ALA A 63 -28.55 29.14 -10.22
C ALA A 63 -29.54 29.14 -9.04
N SER A 64 -29.58 30.23 -8.26
CA SER A 64 -30.53 30.40 -7.15
C SER A 64 -31.99 30.46 -7.62
N TRP A 65 -32.24 31.15 -8.74
CA TRP A 65 -33.58 31.19 -9.34
C TRP A 65 -34.00 29.81 -9.88
N MET A 66 -33.08 29.11 -10.55
CA MET A 66 -33.33 27.75 -11.06
C MET A 66 -33.52 26.73 -9.94
N SER A 67 -32.76 26.83 -8.85
CA SER A 67 -32.85 25.91 -7.71
C SER A 67 -34.20 25.96 -7.00
N GLN A 68 -34.81 27.15 -6.94
CA GLN A 68 -36.17 27.34 -6.40
C GLN A 68 -37.26 26.69 -7.26
N ARG A 69 -36.96 26.37 -8.53
CA ARG A 69 -37.93 25.86 -9.51
C ARG A 69 -37.44 24.61 -10.24
N LEU A 70 -36.60 23.80 -9.60
CA LEU A 70 -35.98 22.61 -10.21
C LEU A 70 -36.98 21.68 -10.90
N PRO A 71 -38.15 21.33 -10.32
CA PRO A 71 -39.10 20.43 -10.99
C PRO A 71 -39.61 20.99 -12.32
N TYR A 72 -39.94 22.29 -12.36
CA TYR A 72 -40.39 22.96 -13.58
C TYR A 72 -39.25 23.10 -14.60
N PHE A 73 -38.04 23.41 -14.13
CA PHE A 73 -36.85 23.48 -14.98
C PHE A 73 -36.58 22.13 -15.65
N TYR A 74 -36.51 21.04 -14.90
CA TYR A 74 -36.25 19.71 -15.44
C TYR A 74 -37.36 19.23 -16.37
N THR A 75 -38.62 19.50 -16.04
CA THR A 75 -39.75 19.17 -16.91
C THR A 75 -39.66 19.92 -18.23
N PHE A 76 -39.45 21.25 -18.19
CA PHE A 76 -39.27 22.07 -19.38
C PHE A 76 -38.07 21.63 -20.22
N MET A 77 -36.91 21.42 -19.59
CA MET A 77 -35.69 20.97 -20.28
C MET A 77 -35.85 19.57 -20.89
N THR A 78 -36.62 18.68 -20.25
CA THR A 78 -36.94 17.37 -20.83
C THR A 78 -37.72 17.53 -22.14
N PHE A 79 -38.80 18.32 -22.14
CA PHE A 79 -39.57 18.58 -23.36
C PHE A 79 -38.75 19.30 -24.43
N PHE A 80 -37.97 20.31 -24.04
CA PHE A 80 -37.10 21.05 -24.94
C PHE A 80 -36.06 20.14 -25.59
N ASN A 81 -35.37 19.29 -24.82
CA ASN A 81 -34.36 18.37 -25.34
C ASN A 81 -34.97 17.26 -26.20
N ILE A 82 -36.14 16.72 -25.85
CA ILE A 82 -36.86 15.76 -26.71
C ILE A 82 -37.21 16.41 -28.05
N LEU A 83 -37.74 17.63 -28.03
CA LEU A 83 -38.09 18.37 -29.24
C LEU A 83 -36.86 18.68 -30.10
N LEU A 84 -35.78 19.17 -29.49
CA LEU A 84 -34.51 19.46 -30.16
C LEU A 84 -33.93 18.21 -30.83
N MET A 85 -33.86 17.10 -30.09
CA MET A 85 -33.38 15.82 -30.62
C MET A 85 -34.27 15.30 -31.74
N TYR A 86 -35.60 15.40 -31.59
CA TYR A 86 -36.55 14.99 -32.62
C TYR A 86 -36.35 15.78 -33.92
N LEU A 87 -36.19 17.11 -33.82
CA LEU A 87 -35.94 17.97 -34.99
C LEU A 87 -34.61 17.65 -35.66
N VAL A 88 -33.52 17.49 -34.89
CA VAL A 88 -32.21 17.14 -35.44
C VAL A 88 -32.24 15.78 -36.12
N ILE A 89 -32.86 14.76 -35.52
CA ILE A 89 -33.01 13.44 -36.15
C ILE A 89 -33.85 13.53 -37.44
N GLN A 90 -34.90 14.34 -37.48
CA GLN A 90 -35.69 14.55 -38.69
C GLN A 90 -34.92 15.28 -39.80
N TRP A 91 -33.92 16.10 -39.48
CA TRP A 91 -33.07 16.73 -40.49
C TRP A 91 -32.00 15.79 -41.06
N LEU A 92 -31.68 14.70 -40.35
CA LEU A 92 -30.68 13.70 -40.76
C LEU A 92 -31.38 12.55 -41.52
N PRO A 93 -31.05 12.31 -42.79
CA PRO A 93 -31.73 11.29 -43.59
C PRO A 93 -31.39 9.85 -43.18
N ASP A 94 -30.18 9.60 -42.65
CA ASP A 94 -29.69 8.24 -42.38
C ASP A 94 -30.04 7.73 -40.97
N TRP A 95 -30.65 8.57 -40.14
CA TRP A 95 -30.93 8.26 -38.74
C TRP A 95 -32.41 8.21 -38.45
N THR A 96 -32.84 7.11 -37.82
CA THR A 96 -34.17 7.01 -37.22
C THR A 96 -34.10 7.17 -35.70
N PHE A 97 -35.19 7.65 -35.10
CA PHE A 97 -35.29 7.77 -33.64
C PHE A 97 -35.03 6.43 -32.93
N GLY A 98 -35.53 5.32 -33.50
CA GLY A 98 -35.30 3.97 -32.97
C GLY A 98 -33.82 3.57 -32.97
N GLN A 99 -33.07 3.88 -34.04
CA GLN A 99 -31.63 3.62 -34.09
C GLN A 99 -30.87 4.46 -33.06
N TYR A 100 -31.23 5.74 -32.91
CA TYR A 100 -30.61 6.61 -31.91
C TYR A 100 -30.82 6.08 -30.48
N VAL A 101 -32.06 5.72 -30.11
CA VAL A 101 -32.37 5.14 -28.80
C VAL A 101 -31.63 3.82 -28.58
N ALA A 102 -31.51 2.97 -29.61
CA ALA A 102 -30.74 1.73 -29.52
C ALA A 102 -29.25 1.97 -29.29
N VAL A 103 -28.65 2.96 -29.96
CA VAL A 103 -27.25 3.36 -29.75
C VAL A 103 -27.06 3.91 -28.34
N LEU A 104 -27.96 4.76 -27.87
CA LEU A 104 -27.92 5.31 -26.50
C LEU A 104 -28.00 4.20 -25.45
N GLY A 105 -28.89 3.21 -25.64
CA GLY A 105 -28.98 2.02 -24.79
C GLY A 105 -27.70 1.19 -24.77
N LYS A 106 -27.08 0.97 -25.94
CA LYS A 106 -25.78 0.28 -26.04
C LYS A 106 -24.66 1.03 -25.32
N SER A 107 -24.58 2.36 -25.51
CA SER A 107 -23.59 3.21 -24.86
C SER A 107 -23.75 3.22 -23.34
N ALA A 108 -25.00 3.32 -22.84
CA ALA A 108 -25.28 3.21 -21.41
C ALA A 108 -24.87 1.85 -20.86
N GLY A 109 -25.21 0.76 -21.54
CA GLY A 109 -24.79 -0.60 -21.16
C GLY A 109 -23.26 -0.77 -21.12
N TRP A 110 -22.55 -0.21 -22.10
CA TRP A 110 -21.09 -0.18 -22.12
C TRP A 110 -20.50 0.56 -20.91
N ALA A 111 -21.04 1.75 -20.61
CA ALA A 111 -20.63 2.56 -19.47
C ALA A 111 -20.88 1.85 -18.13
N PHE A 112 -22.07 1.29 -17.93
CA PHE A 112 -22.39 0.50 -16.72
C PHE A 112 -21.47 -0.71 -16.57
N GLY A 113 -21.16 -1.39 -17.68
CA GLY A 113 -20.19 -2.50 -17.68
C GLY A 113 -18.80 -2.07 -17.22
N HIS A 114 -18.34 -0.86 -17.59
CA HIS A 114 -17.05 -0.33 -17.15
C HIS A 114 -17.07 0.13 -15.70
N VAL A 115 -18.14 0.79 -15.27
CA VAL A 115 -18.35 1.18 -13.86
C VAL A 115 -18.34 -0.05 -12.96
N LEU A 116 -19.02 -1.13 -13.37
CA LEU A 116 -19.01 -2.39 -12.62
C LEU A 116 -17.61 -2.99 -12.52
N LYS A 117 -16.86 -3.06 -13.62
CA LYS A 117 -15.46 -3.53 -13.61
C LYS A 117 -14.60 -2.69 -12.67
N TRP A 118 -14.73 -1.36 -12.73
CA TRP A 118 -13.99 -0.46 -11.85
C TRP A 118 -14.34 -0.67 -10.38
N ALA A 119 -15.63 -0.80 -10.05
CA ALA A 119 -16.09 -1.09 -8.70
C ALA A 119 -15.57 -2.45 -8.19
N THR A 120 -15.57 -3.49 -9.03
CA THR A 120 -15.01 -4.80 -8.64
C THR A 120 -13.51 -4.75 -8.42
N SER A 121 -12.76 -4.03 -9.26
CA SER A 121 -11.31 -3.85 -9.07
C SER A 121 -11.00 -3.07 -7.79
N LEU A 122 -11.77 -2.01 -7.51
CA LEU A 122 -11.64 -1.26 -6.27
C LEU A 122 -11.95 -2.13 -5.04
N ALA A 123 -13.00 -2.96 -5.11
CA ALA A 123 -13.34 -3.89 -4.04
C ALA A 123 -12.22 -4.91 -3.79
N MET A 124 -11.57 -5.43 -4.85
CA MET A 124 -10.42 -6.32 -4.71
C MET A 124 -9.23 -5.63 -4.04
N ILE A 125 -8.94 -4.37 -4.39
CA ILE A 125 -7.87 -3.59 -3.76
C ILE A 125 -8.17 -3.37 -2.27
N ILE A 126 -9.42 -3.01 -1.93
CA ILE A 126 -9.84 -2.84 -0.53
C ILE A 126 -9.72 -4.15 0.24
N ALA A 127 -10.21 -5.26 -0.32
CA ALA A 127 -10.12 -6.57 0.30
C ALA A 127 -8.66 -6.98 0.54
N PHE A 128 -7.78 -6.76 -0.43
CA PHE A 128 -6.35 -6.97 -0.28
C PHE A 128 -5.75 -6.09 0.82
N GLY A 129 -6.10 -4.80 0.85
CA GLY A 129 -5.67 -3.87 1.89
C GLY A 129 -6.10 -4.31 3.30
N VAL A 130 -7.34 -4.82 3.45
CA VAL A 130 -7.85 -5.38 4.70
C VAL A 130 -7.04 -6.61 5.11
N VAL A 131 -6.78 -7.55 4.20
CA VAL A 131 -5.97 -8.75 4.49
C VAL A 131 -4.57 -8.36 4.96
N VAL A 132 -3.93 -7.40 4.28
CA VAL A 132 -2.59 -6.92 4.66
C VAL A 132 -2.62 -6.23 6.04
N ALA A 133 -3.62 -5.40 6.31
CA ALA A 133 -3.75 -4.70 7.59
C ALA A 133 -4.00 -5.66 8.77
N PHE A 134 -4.71 -6.78 8.53
CA PHE A 134 -5.03 -7.76 9.58
C PHE A 134 -4.12 -9.00 9.57
N LYS A 135 -3.04 -9.01 8.79
CA LYS A 135 -2.15 -10.17 8.64
C LYS A 135 -1.65 -10.72 9.98
N GLU A 136 -1.35 -9.86 10.95
CA GLU A 136 -0.84 -10.27 12.27
C GLU A 136 -1.92 -10.96 13.10
N ARG A 137 -3.14 -10.45 13.07
CA ARG A 137 -4.28 -11.08 13.74
C ARG A 137 -4.64 -12.41 13.09
N ILE A 138 -4.55 -12.50 11.77
CA ILE A 138 -4.78 -13.74 11.04
C ILE A 138 -3.67 -14.76 11.37
N ALA A 139 -2.40 -14.35 11.39
CA ALA A 139 -1.29 -15.22 11.75
C ALA A 139 -1.42 -15.75 13.19
N LEU A 140 -1.82 -14.89 14.13
CA LEU A 140 -2.10 -15.27 15.51
C LEU A 140 -3.28 -16.24 15.60
N MET A 141 -4.37 -16.00 14.86
CA MET A 141 -5.50 -16.94 14.80
C MET A 141 -5.12 -18.31 14.20
N LEU A 142 -4.12 -18.34 13.33
CA LEU A 142 -3.58 -19.58 12.75
C LEU A 142 -2.56 -20.28 13.66
N GLY A 143 -2.28 -19.74 14.85
CA GLY A 143 -1.31 -20.30 15.80
C GLY A 143 0.14 -20.16 15.35
N LEU A 144 0.41 -19.24 14.43
CA LEU A 144 1.77 -18.91 13.98
C LEU A 144 2.40 -17.89 14.94
N ASP A 145 2.45 -18.21 16.23
CA ASP A 145 2.82 -17.23 17.26
C ASP A 145 4.32 -16.89 17.24
N HIS A 146 5.20 -17.74 16.69
CA HIS A 146 6.66 -17.63 16.91
C HIS A 146 7.52 -17.66 15.65
N LYS A 147 6.91 -17.75 14.46
CA LYS A 147 7.65 -17.65 13.20
C LYS A 147 6.94 -16.65 12.31
N GLN A 148 7.44 -15.42 12.29
CA GLN A 148 7.07 -14.40 11.31
C GLN A 148 7.61 -14.84 9.93
N LEU A 149 7.05 -15.91 9.36
CA LEU A 149 7.38 -16.38 8.01
C LEU A 149 7.12 -15.30 6.94
N PHE A 150 6.36 -14.25 7.27
CA PHE A 150 6.05 -13.14 6.37
C PHE A 150 6.13 -11.77 7.07
N ASN A 151 7.34 -11.32 7.40
CA ASN A 151 7.60 -9.92 7.71
C ASN A 151 7.62 -9.07 6.43
N CYS A 152 6.44 -8.83 5.84
CA CYS A 152 6.32 -7.84 4.76
C CYS A 152 5.95 -6.49 5.39
N LYS A 153 6.92 -5.60 5.60
CA LYS A 153 6.66 -4.21 6.00
C LYS A 153 6.23 -3.42 4.76
N ALA A 154 5.34 -2.44 4.92
CA ALA A 154 4.90 -1.61 3.80
C ALA A 154 6.08 -0.87 3.13
N LYS A 155 7.09 -0.49 3.93
CA LYS A 155 8.37 0.07 3.46
C LYS A 155 9.10 -0.89 2.50
N ASP A 156 9.00 -2.20 2.70
CA ASP A 156 9.64 -3.19 1.80
C ASP A 156 8.93 -3.25 0.46
N CYS A 157 7.60 -3.17 0.44
CA CYS A 157 6.83 -3.13 -0.79
C CYS A 157 7.18 -1.87 -1.61
N LEU A 158 7.35 -0.73 -0.92
CA LEU A 158 7.74 0.53 -1.56
C LEU A 158 9.20 0.53 -2.04
N ASN A 159 10.08 -0.18 -1.34
CA ASN A 159 11.49 -0.31 -1.70
C ASN A 159 11.76 -1.53 -2.60
N CYS A 160 10.73 -2.15 -3.19
CA CYS A 160 10.83 -3.34 -4.04
C CYS A 160 11.65 -4.48 -3.43
N TRP A 161 11.57 -4.67 -2.11
CA TRP A 161 12.35 -5.64 -1.34
C TRP A 161 13.87 -5.52 -1.49
N SER A 162 14.38 -4.31 -1.75
CA SER A 162 15.83 -4.08 -1.79
C SER A 162 16.49 -4.47 -0.46
N THR A 163 17.46 -5.39 -0.54
CA THR A 163 18.27 -5.85 0.59
C THR A 163 19.48 -4.96 0.88
N ALA A 164 19.73 -3.94 0.04
CA ALA A 164 20.90 -3.06 0.15
C ALA A 164 20.92 -2.18 1.42
N ARG A 165 19.80 -2.10 2.15
CA ARG A 165 19.71 -1.34 3.41
C ARG A 165 20.31 -2.06 4.61
N PHE A 166 20.42 -3.39 4.54
CA PHE A 166 20.91 -4.16 5.66
C PHE A 166 22.44 -4.16 5.68
N LYS A 167 23.02 -3.89 6.85
CA LYS A 167 24.45 -3.97 7.09
C LYS A 167 24.77 -5.23 7.89
N PRO A 168 25.79 -6.00 7.51
CA PRO A 168 26.20 -7.16 8.30
C PRO A 168 26.85 -6.70 9.61
N ILE A 169 26.37 -7.26 10.71
CA ILE A 169 26.95 -7.11 12.05
C ILE A 169 27.35 -8.48 12.57
N GLU A 170 28.42 -8.55 13.34
CA GLU A 170 28.83 -9.75 14.06
C GLU A 170 28.49 -9.58 15.55
N LEU A 171 27.60 -10.44 16.04
CA LEU A 171 27.24 -10.52 17.44
C LEU A 171 28.15 -11.52 18.13
N LEU A 172 28.98 -11.04 19.07
CA LEU A 172 29.86 -11.87 19.88
C LEU A 172 29.20 -12.15 21.23
N ILE A 173 29.14 -13.42 21.62
CA ILE A 173 28.55 -13.91 22.87
C ILE A 173 29.66 -14.50 23.71
N TRP A 174 29.97 -13.86 24.85
CA TRP A 174 31.11 -14.26 25.67
C TRP A 174 30.74 -15.34 26.67
N LYS A 175 29.83 -15.04 27.59
CA LYS A 175 29.39 -15.94 28.65
C LYS A 175 27.96 -15.64 29.06
N VAL A 176 27.39 -16.57 29.81
CA VAL A 176 26.12 -16.46 30.49
C VAL A 176 26.33 -16.90 31.94
N GLU A 177 25.75 -16.19 32.89
CA GLU A 177 25.84 -16.51 34.32
C GLU A 177 24.45 -16.52 34.97
N ASP A 178 24.38 -17.21 36.11
CA ASP A 178 23.23 -17.28 37.01
C ASP A 178 21.94 -17.80 36.35
N LEU A 179 22.08 -18.79 35.45
CA LEU A 179 20.92 -19.43 34.82
C LEU A 179 20.16 -20.32 35.81
N ALA A 180 18.84 -20.35 35.64
CA ALA A 180 18.00 -21.30 36.35
C ALA A 180 18.31 -22.74 35.91
N SER A 181 18.37 -23.67 36.87
CA SER A 181 18.46 -25.09 36.56
C SER A 181 17.13 -25.57 35.98
N SER A 182 17.16 -26.20 34.81
CA SER A 182 15.94 -26.78 34.22
C SER A 182 15.55 -28.13 34.81
N ASP A 183 16.51 -28.83 35.42
CA ASP A 183 16.31 -30.11 36.10
C ASP A 183 17.07 -30.09 37.44
N LEU A 184 16.54 -30.80 38.43
CA LEU A 184 17.14 -30.91 39.76
C LEU A 184 18.40 -31.80 39.75
N PHE A 185 18.47 -32.75 38.82
CA PHE A 185 19.48 -33.82 38.83
C PHE A 185 20.52 -33.71 37.71
N HIS A 186 20.32 -32.83 36.73
CA HIS A 186 21.20 -32.70 35.57
C HIS A 186 21.60 -31.25 35.34
N ALA A 187 22.87 -31.06 34.97
CA ALA A 187 23.36 -29.76 34.52
C ALA A 187 22.72 -29.38 33.17
N ASN A 188 22.52 -28.09 32.94
CA ASN A 188 21.95 -27.61 31.68
C ASN A 188 22.93 -27.82 30.50
N HIS A 189 22.43 -28.22 29.34
CA HIS A 189 23.10 -28.22 28.04
C HIS A 189 22.78 -26.91 27.31
N VAL A 190 23.63 -25.90 27.49
CA VAL A 190 23.27 -24.51 27.13
C VAL A 190 23.65 -24.20 25.69
N PHE A 191 22.74 -23.57 24.95
CA PHE A 191 23.04 -22.87 23.70
C PHE A 191 22.23 -21.57 23.64
N VAL A 192 22.68 -20.64 22.81
CA VAL A 192 22.00 -19.36 22.60
C VAL A 192 21.46 -19.30 21.18
N GLU A 193 20.19 -18.93 21.07
CA GLU A 193 19.48 -18.70 19.82
C GLU A 193 19.22 -17.20 19.67
N ALA A 194 19.61 -16.62 18.53
CA ALA A 194 19.43 -15.21 18.22
C ALA A 194 18.45 -15.03 17.07
N TYR A 195 17.58 -14.02 17.20
CA TYR A 195 16.60 -13.65 16.19
C TYR A 195 16.51 -12.13 16.08
N MET A 196 16.57 -11.63 14.84
CA MET A 196 16.49 -10.20 14.53
C MET A 196 15.82 -9.99 13.17
N GLY A 197 14.58 -9.49 13.19
CA GLY A 197 13.75 -9.14 12.02
C GLY A 197 13.78 -10.09 10.83
N TYR A 198 14.58 -9.78 9.81
CA TYR A 198 14.64 -10.53 8.54
C TYR A 198 15.66 -11.69 8.56
N ASN A 199 16.44 -11.82 9.62
CA ASN A 199 17.42 -12.89 9.71
C ASN A 199 16.75 -14.22 9.98
N GLU A 200 17.32 -15.28 9.39
CA GLU A 200 17.06 -16.63 9.85
C GLU A 200 17.54 -16.78 11.29
N THR A 201 16.94 -17.72 12.01
CA THR A 201 17.28 -17.93 13.40
C THR A 201 18.68 -18.54 13.52
N MET A 202 19.60 -17.81 14.14
CA MET A 202 21.00 -18.20 14.31
C MET A 202 21.20 -18.86 15.67
N ARG A 203 22.08 -19.87 15.75
CA ARG A 203 22.31 -20.65 16.98
C ARG A 203 23.79 -20.86 17.22
N THR A 204 24.20 -20.75 18.48
CA THR A 204 25.52 -21.22 18.93
C THR A 204 25.56 -22.74 18.97
N ARG A 205 26.76 -23.29 19.15
CA ARG A 205 26.94 -24.69 19.52
C ARG A 205 26.39 -24.94 20.93
N VAL A 206 26.13 -26.21 21.21
CA VAL A 206 25.61 -26.66 22.50
C VAL A 206 26.78 -26.99 23.42
N HIS A 207 26.79 -26.33 24.59
CA HIS A 207 27.75 -26.55 25.65
C HIS A 207 27.17 -27.55 26.65
N ASN A 208 27.65 -28.78 26.57
CA ASN A 208 27.12 -29.89 27.37
C ASN A 208 27.54 -29.77 28.84
N ASN A 209 26.60 -30.06 29.75
CA ASN A 209 26.82 -30.04 31.20
C ASN A 209 27.39 -28.70 31.72
N ALA A 210 26.96 -27.57 31.14
CA ALA A 210 27.44 -26.25 31.55
C ALA A 210 26.92 -25.82 32.93
N GLY A 211 25.71 -26.24 33.31
CA GLY A 211 25.14 -25.92 34.63
C GLY A 211 24.49 -24.53 34.67
N SER A 212 24.83 -23.71 35.68
CA SER A 212 24.31 -22.34 35.87
C SER A 212 25.08 -21.29 35.09
N ASP A 213 26.38 -21.53 34.83
CA ASP A 213 27.30 -20.57 34.25
C ASP A 213 28.03 -21.22 33.06
N CYS A 214 28.07 -20.53 31.92
CA CYS A 214 28.61 -21.07 30.68
C CYS A 214 29.46 -20.04 29.96
N ILE A 215 30.68 -20.41 29.59
CA ILE A 215 31.55 -19.59 28.73
C ILE A 215 31.37 -20.09 27.29
N LEU A 216 30.74 -19.29 26.44
CA LEU A 216 30.43 -19.64 25.05
C LEU A 216 31.59 -19.26 24.12
N LYS A 217 32.01 -17.99 24.13
CA LYS A 217 33.02 -17.43 23.23
C LYS A 217 32.73 -17.72 21.75
N GLU A 218 31.50 -17.46 21.33
CA GLU A 218 31.04 -17.70 19.96
C GLU A 218 30.55 -16.40 19.33
N SER A 219 30.65 -16.30 18.01
CA SER A 219 30.11 -15.19 17.23
C SER A 219 29.14 -15.66 16.16
N MET A 220 28.22 -14.79 15.77
CA MET A 220 27.27 -15.03 14.69
C MET A 220 27.03 -13.75 13.90
N GLN A 221 26.88 -13.87 12.59
CA GLN A 221 26.60 -12.74 11.72
C GLN A 221 25.10 -12.56 11.53
N LEU A 222 24.64 -11.32 11.61
CA LEU A 222 23.25 -10.90 11.46
C LEU A 222 23.19 -9.68 10.54
N ASN A 223 22.13 -9.58 9.75
CA ASN A 223 21.83 -8.41 8.93
C ASN A 223 21.05 -7.39 9.77
N PHE A 224 21.58 -6.19 9.94
CA PHE A 224 20.97 -5.13 10.75
C PHE A 224 20.49 -3.98 9.88
N ASP A 225 19.25 -3.52 10.07
CA ASP A 225 18.75 -2.30 9.45
C ASP A 225 18.97 -1.10 10.40
N GLU A 226 19.95 -0.26 10.07
CA GLU A 226 20.24 0.95 10.86
C GLU A 226 19.10 1.97 10.80
N ASP A 227 18.20 1.91 9.82
CA ASP A 227 17.10 2.87 9.68
C ASP A 227 15.82 2.40 10.40
N ASP A 228 15.83 1.21 11.00
CA ASP A 228 14.66 0.60 11.66
C ASP A 228 14.79 0.62 13.18
N ASP A 229 14.25 1.66 13.81
CA ASP A 229 14.23 1.79 15.27
C ASP A 229 13.23 0.86 15.96
N GLU A 230 12.32 0.23 15.22
CA GLU A 230 11.31 -0.68 15.78
C GLU A 230 11.82 -2.13 15.88
N GLU A 231 12.88 -2.47 15.15
CA GLU A 231 13.47 -3.80 15.17
C GLU A 231 14.10 -4.11 16.54
N LYS A 232 14.00 -5.38 16.96
CA LYS A 232 14.52 -5.85 18.23
C LYS A 232 15.30 -7.14 18.02
N LEU A 233 16.44 -7.23 18.70
CA LEU A 233 17.24 -8.44 18.80
C LEU A 233 16.75 -9.25 20.00
N PHE A 234 16.28 -10.46 19.73
CA PHE A 234 15.90 -11.42 20.75
C PHE A 234 17.01 -12.45 20.90
N LEU A 235 17.46 -12.67 22.13
CA LEU A 235 18.38 -13.75 22.49
C LEU A 235 17.67 -14.70 23.44
N PHE A 236 17.61 -15.97 23.07
CA PHE A 236 17.04 -17.04 23.88
C PHE A 236 18.17 -17.95 24.35
N VAL A 237 18.33 -18.07 25.66
CA VAL A 237 19.21 -19.07 26.26
C VAL A 237 18.39 -20.31 26.50
N GLN A 238 18.76 -21.40 25.82
CA GLN A 238 17.98 -22.64 25.81
C GLN A 238 18.79 -23.81 26.37
N ASN A 239 18.09 -24.75 27.00
CA ASN A 239 18.62 -26.05 27.35
C ASN A 239 18.25 -27.07 26.26
N GLN A 240 19.24 -27.71 25.66
CA GLN A 240 19.02 -28.83 24.75
C GLN A 240 18.62 -30.08 25.53
N LYS A 241 17.42 -30.60 25.25
CA LYS A 241 16.95 -31.89 25.74
C LYS A 241 16.87 -32.87 24.57
N VAL A 242 16.75 -34.17 24.89
CA VAL A 242 16.59 -35.24 23.88
C VAL A 242 15.37 -35.01 23.00
N MET A 243 14.29 -34.44 23.57
CA MET A 243 13.01 -34.19 22.90
C MET A 243 12.74 -32.69 22.69
N GLY A 244 13.75 -31.96 22.19
CA GLY A 244 13.62 -30.55 21.82
C GLY A 244 14.42 -29.60 22.70
N ALA A 245 14.13 -28.31 22.60
CA ALA A 245 14.81 -27.27 23.37
C ALA A 245 13.82 -26.61 24.34
N GLN A 246 14.29 -26.36 25.56
CA GLN A 246 13.54 -25.63 26.58
C GLN A 246 14.17 -24.26 26.79
N GLU A 247 13.37 -23.19 26.70
CA GLU A 247 13.81 -21.84 27.07
C GLU A 247 14.13 -21.79 28.57
N LEU A 248 15.38 -21.42 28.91
CA LEU A 248 15.80 -21.14 30.28
C LEU A 248 15.54 -19.69 30.63
N ALA A 249 15.96 -18.79 29.74
CA ALA A 249 15.79 -17.36 29.88
C ALA A 249 15.91 -16.65 28.53
N ARG A 250 15.42 -15.42 28.44
CA ARG A 250 15.50 -14.60 27.23
C ARG A 250 15.85 -13.14 27.55
N VAL A 251 16.36 -12.44 26.55
CA VAL A 251 16.50 -10.99 26.58
C VAL A 251 16.06 -10.37 25.26
N GLU A 252 15.44 -9.21 25.39
CA GLU A 252 15.01 -8.38 24.28
C GLU A 252 15.85 -7.10 24.30
N ILE A 253 16.55 -6.84 23.20
CA ILE A 253 17.46 -5.71 23.04
C ILE A 253 16.91 -4.85 21.90
N SER A 254 16.66 -3.57 22.18
CA SER A 254 16.21 -2.64 21.15
C SER A 254 17.31 -2.37 20.11
N SER A 255 16.93 -2.08 18.87
CA SER A 255 17.85 -1.60 17.82
C SER A 255 18.72 -0.43 18.29
N THR A 256 18.18 0.49 19.09
CA THR A 256 18.92 1.61 19.69
C THR A 256 20.05 1.17 20.61
N ALA A 257 19.86 0.08 21.36
CA ALA A 257 20.89 -0.51 22.20
C ALA A 257 21.94 -1.24 21.34
N VAL A 258 21.52 -1.94 20.28
CA VAL A 258 22.46 -2.55 19.30
C VAL A 258 23.33 -1.48 18.63
N LYS A 259 22.75 -0.36 18.19
CA LYS A 259 23.49 0.80 17.65
C LYS A 259 24.52 1.34 18.65
N LYS A 260 24.19 1.35 19.94
CA LYS A 260 25.12 1.78 20.99
C LYS A 260 26.29 0.79 21.14
N LEU A 261 26.01 -0.51 21.13
CA LEU A 261 27.05 -1.55 21.14
C LEU A 261 28.01 -1.40 19.95
N LEU A 262 27.48 -1.19 18.74
CA LEU A 262 28.28 -0.95 17.54
C LEU A 262 29.19 0.28 17.70
N LYS A 263 28.64 1.42 18.16
CA LYS A 263 29.43 2.65 18.41
C LYS A 263 30.51 2.48 19.48
N ASP A 264 30.24 1.69 20.51
CA ASP A 264 31.21 1.42 21.56
C ASP A 264 32.32 0.47 21.06
N SER A 265 31.98 -0.46 20.15
CA SER A 265 32.96 -1.34 19.50
C SER A 265 33.91 -0.59 18.55
N GLU A 266 33.43 0.44 17.84
CA GLU A 266 34.27 1.25 16.93
C GLU A 266 35.40 2.00 17.65
N LYS A 267 35.26 2.27 18.95
CA LYS A 267 36.31 2.91 19.76
C LYS A 267 37.48 1.95 20.05
N LEU A 268 37.25 0.64 19.89
CA LEU A 268 38.20 -0.43 20.21
C LEU A 268 39.08 -0.80 18.99
N LYS A 269 39.13 0.07 17.97
CA LYS A 269 39.77 -0.14 16.66
C LYS A 269 41.24 -0.56 16.74
N GLY A 270 41.44 -1.87 16.64
CA GLY A 270 42.55 -2.51 15.95
C GLY A 270 42.02 -3.78 15.27
N PRO A 271 42.24 -4.00 13.95
CA PRO A 271 41.63 -5.09 13.16
C PRO A 271 42.02 -6.51 13.61
N GLN A 272 42.85 -6.66 14.64
CA GLN A 272 43.24 -7.94 15.24
C GLN A 272 42.91 -8.07 16.74
N GLN A 273 42.38 -7.02 17.39
CA GLN A 273 42.15 -7.03 18.84
C GLN A 273 40.75 -7.50 19.26
N VAL A 274 39.78 -7.51 18.33
CA VAL A 274 38.38 -7.92 18.59
C VAL A 274 38.24 -9.41 18.94
N LEU A 275 39.26 -10.23 18.67
CA LEU A 275 39.30 -11.64 19.07
C LEU A 275 39.74 -11.88 20.53
N GLN A 276 40.17 -10.83 21.24
CA GLN A 276 40.50 -10.96 22.65
C GLN A 276 39.23 -10.90 23.51
N TRP A 277 38.82 -12.07 24.02
CA TRP A 277 37.71 -12.25 24.95
C TRP A 277 38.06 -11.72 26.35
N ASP A 278 38.24 -10.40 26.47
CA ASP A 278 38.51 -9.69 27.72
C ASP A 278 37.27 -8.92 28.19
N SER A 279 37.14 -8.85 29.52
CA SER A 279 36.14 -8.09 30.26
C SER A 279 35.96 -6.65 29.80
N ASN A 280 37.02 -6.01 29.30
CA ASN A 280 36.99 -4.63 28.79
C ASN A 280 36.18 -4.49 27.48
N TYR A 281 36.08 -5.55 26.67
CA TYR A 281 35.33 -5.57 25.40
C TYR A 281 33.85 -5.94 25.58
N PHE A 282 33.48 -6.43 26.77
CA PHE A 282 32.11 -6.78 27.15
C PHE A 282 31.63 -5.94 28.35
N PRO A 283 31.61 -4.60 28.23
CA PRO A 283 31.38 -3.71 29.36
C PRO A 283 29.95 -3.77 29.90
N THR A 284 28.99 -4.29 29.11
CA THR A 284 27.57 -4.30 29.46
C THR A 284 27.06 -5.74 29.53
N SER A 285 26.60 -6.16 30.71
CA SER A 285 25.77 -7.35 30.83
C SER A 285 24.31 -6.98 30.62
N PHE A 286 23.57 -7.87 29.97
CA PHE A 286 22.13 -7.73 29.82
C PHE A 286 21.42 -8.71 30.76
N PRO A 287 20.47 -8.24 31.57
CA PRO A 287 19.71 -9.11 32.46
C PRO A 287 18.77 -10.01 31.63
N LEU A 288 18.82 -11.30 31.89
CA LEU A 288 17.93 -12.29 31.31
C LEU A 288 16.65 -12.43 32.15
N ILE A 289 15.53 -12.70 31.50
CA ILE A 289 14.24 -12.99 32.15
C ILE A 289 13.96 -14.49 31.98
N PRO A 290 13.66 -15.26 33.05
CA PRO A 290 13.35 -14.81 34.40
C PRO A 290 14.57 -14.55 35.32
N ARG A 291 15.74 -15.14 35.02
CA ARG A 291 16.96 -15.00 35.83
C ARG A 291 18.21 -15.22 34.96
N GLY A 292 19.29 -14.52 35.30
CA GLY A 292 20.62 -14.68 34.70
C GLY A 292 21.13 -13.39 34.05
N GLN A 293 22.36 -13.44 33.57
CA GLN A 293 22.99 -12.35 32.82
C GLN A 293 23.73 -12.89 31.61
N ILE A 294 23.67 -12.18 30.49
CA ILE A 294 24.43 -12.49 29.28
C ILE A 294 25.38 -11.33 28.94
N TRP A 295 26.62 -11.68 28.56
CA TRP A 295 27.60 -10.72 28.06
C TRP A 295 27.71 -10.84 26.56
N ILE A 296 27.36 -9.75 25.88
CA ILE A 296 27.42 -9.65 24.42
C ILE A 296 28.10 -8.35 24.00
N THR A 297 28.62 -8.35 22.79
CA THR A 297 29.00 -7.13 22.07
C THR A 297 28.67 -7.31 20.59
N ALA A 298 28.53 -6.22 19.85
CA ALA A 298 28.23 -6.24 18.43
C ALA A 298 29.29 -5.41 17.69
N VAL A 299 29.79 -5.94 16.58
CA VAL A 299 30.87 -5.33 15.79
C VAL A 299 30.41 -5.24 14.33
N PRO A 300 30.67 -4.12 13.62
CA PRO A 300 30.38 -4.06 12.19
C PRO A 300 31.29 -5.02 11.42
N VAL A 301 30.74 -5.75 10.46
CA VAL A 301 31.54 -6.55 9.52
C VAL A 301 31.95 -5.63 8.37
N GLU A 302 33.24 -5.34 8.25
CA GLU A 302 33.77 -4.62 7.10
C GLU A 302 33.89 -5.60 5.93
N ASP A 303 33.01 -5.47 4.93
CA ASP A 303 33.18 -6.16 3.66
C ASP A 303 34.38 -5.54 2.94
N GLU A 304 35.52 -6.24 2.89
CA GLU A 304 36.71 -5.86 2.09
C GLU A 304 36.45 -5.82 0.57
N TYR A 305 35.19 -5.84 0.12
CA TYR A 305 34.78 -5.81 -1.29
C TYR A 305 34.67 -4.40 -1.89
N HIS A 306 35.63 -3.52 -1.58
CA HIS A 306 35.75 -2.22 -2.27
C HIS A 306 36.37 -2.30 -3.68
N GLY A 307 36.48 -3.50 -4.29
CA GLY A 307 37.13 -3.69 -5.59
C GLY A 307 36.27 -3.66 -6.85
N TYR A 308 34.93 -3.77 -6.77
CA TYR A 308 34.12 -4.07 -7.97
C TYR A 308 32.85 -3.22 -8.19
N ALA A 309 32.46 -2.35 -7.26
CA ALA A 309 31.20 -1.59 -7.38
C ALA A 309 31.30 -0.27 -8.18
N GLU A 310 32.50 0.18 -8.59
CA GLU A 310 32.65 1.38 -9.45
C GLU A 310 32.38 1.13 -10.95
N LEU A 311 32.08 -0.11 -11.38
CA LEU A 311 31.92 -0.43 -12.80
C LEU A 311 30.49 -0.58 -13.31
N THR A 312 29.47 -0.39 -12.47
CA THR A 312 28.08 -0.35 -12.96
C THR A 312 27.36 0.87 -12.41
N GLY A 313 27.67 2.03 -13.00
CA GLY A 313 26.72 3.11 -13.08
C GLY A 313 25.52 2.67 -13.91
N CYS A 314 24.38 2.47 -13.23
CA CYS A 314 23.04 2.45 -13.79
C CYS A 314 22.14 3.23 -12.84
#